data_AF-A0A3N0YVU3-F1
#
_entry.id   AF-A0A3N0YVU3-F1
#
_cell.length_a   1.000
_cell.length_b   1.000
_cell.length_c   1.000
_cell.angle_alpha   90.00
_cell.angle_beta   90.00
_cell.angle_gamma   90.00
#
_symmetry.space_group_name_H-M   'P 1'
#
loop_
_entity.id
_entity.type
_entity.pdbx_description
1 polymer ?
#
loop_
_entity_poly.entity_id
_entity_poly.type
_entity_poly.pdbx_seq_one_letter_code
_entity_poly.pdbx_strand_id
1 'polypeptide(L)'
;MSYFLSKLSCKKDIDDAIKTVAEKVLVLRFGRDEDSVCLQLDEILSKTAHDLSNMASVYLVDVETAPVYTRYFDISFIPSTVFFFNGQHMKVDYGSPDHTKFVGSFKTKQDFMDLIEVIYRGAMRGKLIVRSPIDPRNIPKYDLLSPDHTKFVGSFKTKQDFMDLIEVIYRGAMRGKLIVRSPIDPRNIPKYDLLYHGI
;
A
#
# COMPACT_ATOMS: atom_id res chain seq x y z
N MET A 1 -18.33 21.77 -5.50
CA MET A 1 -18.06 21.81 -4.04
C MET A 1 -16.83 20.95 -3.79
N SER A 2 -15.81 21.44 -3.07
CA SER A 2 -14.70 20.59 -2.62
C SER A 2 -15.13 19.91 -1.32
N TYR A 3 -15.40 18.61 -1.38
CA TYR A 3 -15.67 17.83 -0.18
C TYR A 3 -14.34 17.54 0.51
N PHE A 4 -14.13 18.14 1.67
CA PHE A 4 -13.00 17.79 2.52
C PHE A 4 -13.18 16.36 3.00
N LEU A 5 -12.17 15.52 2.76
CA LEU A 5 -12.14 14.15 3.25
C LEU A 5 -11.91 14.18 4.76
N SER A 6 -12.63 13.34 5.50
CA SER A 6 -12.49 13.25 6.95
C SER A 6 -11.14 12.64 7.34
N LYS A 7 -10.50 13.21 8.35
CA LYS A 7 -9.23 12.72 8.90
C LYS A 7 -9.48 11.91 10.18
N LEU A 8 -8.75 10.82 10.37
CA LEU A 8 -8.73 10.04 11.60
C LEU A 8 -7.37 10.26 12.27
N SER A 9 -7.39 10.76 13.50
CA SER A 9 -6.21 11.34 14.16
C SER A 9 -5.59 10.42 15.20
N CYS A 10 -6.23 9.29 15.52
CA CYS A 10 -5.69 8.34 16.47
C CYS A 10 -6.21 6.91 16.25
N LYS A 11 -5.59 5.96 16.94
CA LYS A 11 -5.97 4.54 16.92
C LYS A 11 -7.45 4.30 17.22
N LYS A 12 -8.02 5.05 18.16
CA LYS A 12 -9.43 4.91 18.54
C LYS A 12 -10.36 5.28 17.37
N ASP A 13 -10.07 6.37 16.67
CA ASP A 13 -10.90 6.82 15.54
C ASP A 13 -10.88 5.80 14.39
N ILE A 14 -9.73 5.16 14.17
CA ILE A 14 -9.57 4.09 13.18
C ILE A 14 -10.34 2.83 13.62
N ASP A 15 -10.18 2.40 14.88
CA ASP A 15 -10.95 1.29 15.44
C ASP A 15 -12.47 1.52 15.27
N ASP A 16 -12.92 2.72 15.60
CA ASP A 16 -14.34 3.10 15.55
C ASP A 16 -14.83 3.13 14.10
N ALA A 17 -14.06 3.68 13.15
CA ALA A 17 -14.39 3.63 11.73
C ALA A 17 -14.51 2.17 11.22
N ILE A 18 -13.56 1.30 11.57
CA ILE A 18 -13.57 -0.13 11.18
C ILE A 18 -14.80 -0.85 11.73
N LYS A 19 -15.23 -0.52 12.96
CA LYS A 19 -16.39 -1.16 13.62
C LYS A 19 -17.73 -0.62 13.12
N THR A 20 -17.81 0.67 12.81
CA THR A 20 -19.09 1.37 12.60
C THR A 20 -19.47 1.51 11.14
N VAL A 21 -18.50 1.54 10.22
CA VAL A 21 -18.81 1.56 8.78
C VAL A 21 -19.33 0.20 8.34
N ALA A 22 -20.65 0.11 8.22
CA ALA A 22 -21.37 -1.07 7.77
C ALA A 22 -21.82 -0.93 6.31
N GLU A 23 -21.84 -2.06 5.60
CA GLU A 23 -22.34 -2.23 4.23
C GLU A 23 -21.69 -1.30 3.19
N LYS A 24 -20.49 -0.80 3.47
CA LYS A 24 -19.67 0.02 2.58
C LYS A 24 -18.21 -0.38 2.69
N VAL A 25 -17.46 -0.15 1.62
CA VAL A 25 -16.00 -0.25 1.63
C VAL A 25 -15.45 0.93 2.41
N LEU A 26 -14.88 0.67 3.58
CA LEU A 26 -14.08 1.65 4.29
C LEU A 26 -12.71 1.74 3.62
N VAL A 27 -12.37 2.93 3.12
CA VAL A 27 -11.10 3.25 2.47
C VAL A 27 -10.26 4.09 3.42
N LEU A 28 -9.09 3.58 3.82
CA LEU A 28 -8.14 4.28 4.70
C LEU A 28 -6.87 4.62 3.91
N ARG A 29 -6.67 5.91 3.62
CA ARG A 29 -5.44 6.42 3.00
C ARG A 29 -4.42 6.79 4.08
N PHE A 30 -3.40 5.96 4.26
CA PHE A 30 -2.25 6.26 5.11
C PHE A 30 -1.26 7.13 4.34
N GLY A 31 -0.90 8.29 4.88
CA GLY A 31 0.06 9.19 4.27
C GLY A 31 0.40 10.40 5.13
N ARG A 32 0.89 11.46 4.49
CA ARG A 32 1.13 12.78 5.08
C ARG A 32 0.52 13.85 4.19
N ASP A 33 0.04 14.93 4.78
CA ASP A 33 -0.67 15.97 4.03
C ASP A 33 0.28 16.80 3.15
N GLU A 34 1.53 16.98 3.55
CA GLU A 34 2.53 17.68 2.72
C GLU A 34 3.17 16.83 1.62
N ASP A 35 2.91 15.51 1.57
CA ASP A 35 3.49 14.65 0.55
C ASP A 35 2.79 14.83 -0.80
N SER A 36 3.60 15.09 -1.84
CA SER A 36 3.08 15.40 -3.18
C SER A 36 2.24 14.28 -3.80
N VAL A 37 2.57 13.01 -3.53
CA VAL A 37 1.83 11.86 -4.06
C VAL A 37 0.55 11.63 -3.27
N CYS A 38 0.57 11.87 -1.95
CA CYS A 38 -0.63 11.90 -1.12
C CYS A 38 -1.61 12.98 -1.58
N LEU A 39 -1.15 14.19 -1.91
CA LEU A 39 -1.99 15.26 -2.44
C LEU A 39 -2.64 14.88 -3.78
N GLN A 40 -1.89 14.24 -4.69
CA GLN A 40 -2.44 13.73 -5.96
C GLN A 40 -3.53 12.68 -5.72
N LEU A 41 -3.30 11.76 -4.79
CA LEU A 41 -4.29 10.74 -4.44
C LEU A 41 -5.53 11.38 -3.79
N ASP A 42 -5.34 12.29 -2.85
CA ASP A 42 -6.43 12.98 -2.15
C ASP A 42 -7.34 13.76 -3.10
N GLU A 43 -6.79 14.34 -4.16
CA GLU A 43 -7.57 14.99 -5.20
C GLU A 43 -8.50 13.99 -5.92
N ILE A 44 -8.00 12.79 -6.23
CA ILE A 44 -8.80 11.72 -6.83
C ILE A 44 -9.89 11.25 -5.86
N LEU A 45 -9.51 10.99 -4.62
CA LEU A 45 -10.41 10.54 -3.56
C LEU A 45 -11.54 11.56 -3.31
N SER A 46 -11.20 12.85 -3.17
CA SER A 46 -12.17 13.92 -2.93
C SER A 46 -13.13 14.08 -4.10
N LYS A 47 -12.63 13.99 -5.35
CA LYS A 47 -13.45 14.13 -6.56
C LYS A 47 -14.36 12.94 -6.83
N THR A 48 -14.14 11.78 -6.21
CA THR A 48 -14.93 10.55 -6.41
C THR A 48 -15.76 10.17 -5.19
N ALA A 49 -15.49 10.75 -4.01
CA ALA A 49 -16.15 10.43 -2.76
C ALA A 49 -17.69 10.57 -2.81
N HIS A 50 -18.19 11.59 -3.52
CA HIS A 50 -19.62 11.78 -3.69
C HIS A 50 -20.25 10.65 -4.53
N ASP A 51 -19.66 10.33 -5.68
CA ASP A 51 -20.19 9.33 -6.62
C ASP A 51 -20.10 7.91 -6.04
N LEU A 52 -19.11 7.66 -5.18
CA LEU A 52 -18.92 6.40 -4.48
C LEU A 52 -19.62 6.33 -3.12
N SER A 53 -20.33 7.37 -2.68
CA SER A 53 -20.85 7.49 -1.31
C SER A 53 -21.81 6.36 -0.88
N ASN A 54 -22.46 5.69 -1.85
CA ASN A 54 -23.30 4.52 -1.59
C ASN A 54 -22.50 3.21 -1.41
N MET A 55 -21.28 3.15 -1.95
CA MET A 55 -20.42 1.95 -1.94
C MET A 55 -19.23 2.08 -0.99
N ALA A 56 -18.76 3.28 -0.68
CA ALA A 56 -17.55 3.51 0.07
C ALA A 56 -17.61 4.75 0.99
N SER A 57 -16.83 4.67 2.07
CA SER A 57 -16.54 5.79 2.96
C SER A 57 -15.02 5.98 3.00
N VAL A 58 -14.54 7.18 2.69
CA VAL A 58 -13.11 7.49 2.53
C VAL A 58 -12.61 8.33 3.70
N TYR A 59 -11.52 7.90 4.31
CA TYR A 59 -10.83 8.60 5.38
C TYR A 59 -9.33 8.71 5.13
N LEU A 60 -8.76 9.81 5.59
CA LEU A 60 -7.33 10.06 5.57
C LEU A 60 -6.74 9.76 6.95
N VAL A 61 -5.59 9.11 6.97
CA VAL A 61 -4.87 8.74 8.19
C VAL A 61 -3.44 9.25 8.08
N ASP A 62 -3.01 10.01 9.07
CA ASP A 62 -1.60 10.39 9.19
C ASP A 62 -0.80 9.24 9.80
N VAL A 63 0.25 8.81 9.10
CA VAL A 63 1.12 7.70 9.52
C VAL A 63 1.81 7.93 10.87
N GLU A 64 2.03 9.18 11.27
CA GLU A 64 2.68 9.53 12.55
C GLU A 64 1.72 9.45 13.73
N THR A 65 0.44 9.75 13.48
CA THR A 65 -0.59 9.77 14.53
C THR A 65 -1.19 8.39 14.81
N ALA A 66 -1.02 7.44 13.88
CA ALA A 66 -1.54 6.08 13.98
C ALA A 66 -0.44 4.99 13.92
N PRO A 67 0.63 5.07 14.74
CA PRO A 67 1.81 4.20 14.60
C PRO A 67 1.51 2.71 14.78
N VAL A 68 0.47 2.37 15.55
CA VAL A 68 0.02 0.97 15.73
C VAL A 68 -0.42 0.37 14.39
N TYR A 69 -1.26 1.10 13.64
CA TYR A 69 -1.75 0.66 12.33
C TYR A 69 -0.69 0.78 11.24
N THR A 70 0.12 1.85 11.29
CA THR A 70 1.30 2.00 10.41
C THR A 70 2.22 0.78 10.51
N ARG A 71 2.51 0.30 11.73
CA ARG A 71 3.32 -0.91 11.96
C ARG A 71 2.57 -2.18 11.56
N TYR A 72 1.29 -2.29 11.91
CA TYR A 72 0.49 -3.49 11.63
C TYR A 72 0.39 -3.79 10.13
N PHE A 73 0.17 -2.76 9.30
CA PHE A 73 0.09 -2.90 7.84
C PHE A 73 1.44 -2.80 7.14
N ASP A 74 2.53 -2.67 7.90
CA ASP A 74 3.88 -2.46 7.39
C ASP A 74 3.95 -1.34 6.35
N ILE A 75 3.39 -0.17 6.70
CA ILE A 75 3.35 1.01 5.84
C ILE A 75 4.78 1.59 5.74
N SER A 76 5.51 1.13 4.73
CA SER A 76 6.89 1.57 4.43
C SER A 76 6.93 2.67 3.36
N PHE A 77 5.87 2.77 2.55
CA PHE A 77 5.75 3.74 1.46
C PHE A 77 4.40 4.45 1.56
N ILE A 78 4.40 5.76 1.36
CA ILE A 78 3.19 6.59 1.35
C ILE A 78 2.96 7.17 -0.05
N PRO A 79 1.70 7.36 -0.47
CA PRO A 79 0.50 6.89 0.21
C PRO A 79 0.34 5.36 0.14
N SER A 80 -0.30 4.80 1.15
CA SER A 80 -0.76 3.40 1.16
C SER A 80 -2.23 3.35 1.54
N THR A 81 -3.04 2.68 0.73
CA THR A 81 -4.50 2.60 0.91
C THR A 81 -4.91 1.20 1.33
N VAL A 82 -5.64 1.10 2.44
CA VAL A 82 -6.17 -0.16 2.99
C VAL A 82 -7.69 -0.15 2.93
N PHE A 83 -8.28 -1.32 2.68
CA PHE A 83 -9.73 -1.47 2.48
C PHE A 83 -10.35 -2.39 3.53
N PHE A 84 -11.50 -2.01 4.05
CA PHE A 84 -12.30 -2.86 4.95
C PHE A 84 -13.75 -2.93 4.48
N PHE A 85 -14.44 -4.00 4.85
CA PHE A 85 -15.88 -4.13 4.68
C PHE A 85 -16.46 -4.88 5.89
N ASN A 86 -17.42 -4.28 6.60
CA ASN A 86 -18.00 -4.85 7.83
C ASN A 86 -16.94 -5.31 8.85
N GLY A 87 -15.91 -4.47 9.07
CA GLY A 87 -14.80 -4.77 9.98
C GLY A 87 -13.78 -5.79 9.47
N GLN A 88 -14.00 -6.39 8.29
CA GLN A 88 -13.08 -7.36 7.69
C GLN A 88 -12.12 -6.67 6.72
N HIS A 89 -10.84 -6.99 6.84
CA HIS A 89 -9.80 -6.46 5.95
C HIS A 89 -9.92 -7.09 4.56
N MET A 90 -10.17 -6.25 3.56
CA MET A 90 -10.33 -6.64 2.16
C MET A 90 -8.97 -6.60 1.45
N LYS A 91 -8.55 -7.76 0.96
CA LYS A 91 -7.32 -7.90 0.16
C LYS A 91 -7.61 -7.73 -1.32
N VAL A 92 -6.62 -7.27 -2.06
CA VAL A 92 -6.72 -7.11 -3.51
C VAL A 92 -5.47 -7.63 -4.19
N ASP A 93 -5.66 -8.53 -5.15
CA ASP A 93 -4.62 -9.01 -6.03
C ASP A 93 -4.42 -8.03 -7.19
N TYR A 94 -3.30 -7.30 -7.14
CA TYR A 94 -2.83 -6.37 -8.17
C TYR A 94 -1.79 -7.01 -9.12
N GLY A 95 -1.47 -8.29 -8.95
CA GLY A 95 -0.31 -8.95 -9.54
C GLY A 95 1.00 -8.74 -8.76
N SER A 96 0.96 -8.01 -7.65
CA SER A 96 2.07 -7.85 -6.70
C SER A 96 2.05 -8.92 -5.61
N PRO A 97 3.18 -9.27 -4.96
CA PRO A 97 3.19 -10.22 -3.85
C PRO A 97 2.41 -9.77 -2.60
N ASP A 98 2.30 -8.46 -2.40
CA ASP A 98 1.50 -7.88 -1.32
C ASP A 98 0.08 -7.57 -1.84
N HIS A 99 -0.92 -8.14 -1.16
CA HIS A 99 -2.35 -7.93 -1.44
C HIS A 99 -3.06 -7.15 -0.32
N THR A 100 -2.33 -6.72 0.72
CA THR A 100 -2.90 -6.15 1.95
C THR A 100 -3.21 -4.66 1.84
N LYS A 101 -2.53 -3.97 0.92
CA LYS A 101 -2.64 -2.53 0.70
C LYS A 101 -2.36 -2.20 -0.77
N PHE A 102 -2.96 -1.12 -1.25
CA PHE A 102 -2.56 -0.48 -2.50
C PHE A 102 -1.51 0.58 -2.19
N VAL A 103 -0.31 0.44 -2.75
CA VAL A 103 0.75 1.45 -2.57
C VAL A 103 0.69 2.41 -3.74
N GLY A 104 0.74 3.72 -3.44
CA GLY A 104 0.78 4.80 -4.42
C GLY A 104 -0.54 5.46 -4.74
N SER A 105 -0.52 6.24 -5.82
CA SER A 105 -1.68 6.97 -6.34
C SER A 105 -2.27 6.30 -7.58
N PHE A 106 -3.56 6.53 -7.83
CA PHE A 106 -4.23 6.07 -9.05
C PHE A 106 -3.89 6.98 -10.21
N LYS A 107 -3.76 6.40 -11.41
CA LYS A 107 -3.52 7.20 -12.64
C LYS A 107 -4.74 8.03 -13.02
N THR A 108 -5.93 7.46 -12.84
CA THR A 108 -7.20 8.13 -13.16
C THR A 108 -8.23 7.93 -12.06
N LYS A 109 -9.26 8.79 -12.03
CA LYS A 109 -10.42 8.61 -11.14
C LYS A 109 -11.16 7.31 -11.42
N GLN A 110 -11.25 6.93 -12.70
CA GLN A 110 -11.97 5.72 -13.10
C GLN A 110 -11.29 4.47 -12.55
N ASP A 111 -9.95 4.42 -12.55
CA ASP A 111 -9.22 3.30 -11.95
C ASP A 111 -9.58 3.10 -10.47
N PHE A 112 -9.73 4.21 -9.71
CA PHE A 112 -10.17 4.14 -8.31
C PHE A 112 -11.63 3.70 -8.18
N MET A 113 -12.54 4.26 -8.98
CA MET A 113 -13.95 3.90 -8.95
C MET A 113 -14.19 2.43 -9.30
N ASP A 114 -13.54 1.92 -10.35
CA ASP A 114 -13.64 0.53 -10.79
C ASP A 114 -13.12 -0.42 -9.70
N LEU A 115 -11.99 -0.07 -9.06
CA LEU A 115 -11.45 -0.85 -7.95
C LEU A 115 -12.45 -0.93 -6.78
N ILE A 116 -13.04 0.19 -6.38
CA ILE A 116 -14.04 0.23 -5.30
C ILE A 116 -15.27 -0.61 -5.66
N GLU A 117 -15.77 -0.53 -6.90
CA GLU A 117 -16.89 -1.35 -7.37
C GLU A 117 -16.58 -2.85 -7.25
N VAL A 118 -15.38 -3.28 -7.66
CA VAL A 118 -14.95 -4.68 -7.56
C VAL A 118 -14.81 -5.14 -6.12
N ILE A 119 -14.22 -4.32 -5.23
CA ILE A 119 -14.12 -4.63 -3.80
C ILE A 119 -15.51 -4.74 -3.19
N TYR A 120 -16.39 -3.77 -3.43
CA TYR A 120 -17.75 -3.72 -2.89
C TYR A 120 -18.55 -4.96 -3.32
N ARG A 121 -18.60 -5.26 -4.62
CA ARG A 121 -19.31 -6.44 -5.14
C ARG A 121 -18.72 -7.76 -4.65
N GLY A 122 -17.40 -7.82 -4.48
CA GLY A 122 -16.73 -8.98 -3.92
C GLY A 122 -17.12 -9.20 -2.46
N ALA A 123 -17.07 -8.14 -1.64
CA ALA A 123 -17.39 -8.17 -0.23
C ALA A 123 -18.88 -8.49 0.03
N MET A 124 -19.79 -7.91 -0.76
CA MET A 124 -21.23 -8.25 -0.73
C MET A 124 -21.51 -9.74 -1.03
N ARG A 125 -20.58 -10.43 -1.69
CA ARG A 125 -20.64 -11.89 -1.95
C ARG A 125 -19.81 -12.70 -0.94
N GLY A 126 -19.35 -12.08 0.15
CA GLY A 126 -18.58 -12.73 1.21
C GLY A 126 -17.12 -13.03 0.86
N LYS A 127 -16.56 -12.44 -0.21
CA LYS A 127 -15.13 -12.59 -0.53
C LYS A 127 -14.30 -11.71 0.39
N LEU A 128 -13.12 -12.21 0.79
CA LEU A 128 -12.09 -11.45 1.51
C LEU A 128 -10.93 -11.00 0.62
N ILE A 129 -10.89 -11.50 -0.61
CA ILE A 129 -9.91 -11.13 -1.62
C ILE A 129 -10.57 -10.99 -2.99
N VAL A 130 -10.21 -9.95 -3.72
CA VAL A 130 -10.66 -9.69 -5.10
C VAL A 130 -9.46 -9.47 -6.00
N ARG A 131 -9.64 -9.64 -7.31
CA ARG A 131 -8.62 -9.28 -8.30
C ARG A 131 -8.88 -7.88 -8.81
N SER A 132 -7.84 -7.04 -8.87
CA SER A 132 -7.95 -5.67 -9.37
C SER A 132 -8.46 -5.62 -10.82
N PRO A 133 -9.39 -4.71 -11.16
CA PRO A 133 -9.79 -4.47 -12.55
C PRO A 133 -8.82 -3.53 -13.30
N ILE A 134 -7.91 -2.86 -12.59
CA ILE A 134 -7.01 -1.84 -13.14
C ILE A 134 -6.02 -2.50 -14.11
N ASP A 135 -5.78 -1.87 -15.26
CA ASP A 135 -4.74 -2.28 -16.19
C ASP A 135 -3.38 -2.33 -15.45
N PRO A 136 -2.65 -3.46 -15.47
CA PRO A 136 -1.36 -3.58 -14.81
C PRO A 136 -0.33 -2.51 -15.18
N ARG A 137 -0.48 -1.86 -16.35
CA ARG A 137 0.37 -0.73 -16.79
C ARG A 137 0.07 0.57 -16.04
N ASN A 138 -1.12 0.70 -15.46
CA ASN A 138 -1.55 1.85 -14.66
C ASN A 138 -1.32 1.65 -13.16
N ILE A 139 -0.95 0.45 -12.73
CA ILE A 139 -0.59 0.16 -11.34
C ILE A 139 0.82 0.74 -11.08
N PRO A 140 0.99 1.61 -10.09
CA PRO A 140 2.30 2.12 -9.72
C PRO A 140 3.29 0.98 -9.46
N LYS A 141 4.45 1.04 -10.12
CA LYS A 141 5.54 0.10 -9.89
C LYS A 141 6.53 0.78 -8.94
N TYR A 142 6.51 0.39 -7.67
CA TYR A 142 7.52 0.81 -6.71
C TYR A 142 8.65 -0.20 -6.70
N ASP A 143 9.88 0.31 -6.81
CA ASP A 143 11.07 -0.45 -6.51
C ASP A 143 11.11 -0.61 -4.98
N LEU A 144 10.71 -1.78 -4.48
CA LEU A 144 10.61 -2.05 -3.05
C LEU A 144 11.98 -2.20 -2.38
N LEU A 145 13.06 -1.72 -2.98
CA LEU A 145 14.37 -1.62 -2.34
C LEU A 145 14.27 -0.52 -1.28
N SER A 146 14.08 -0.90 -0.02
CA SER A 146 14.11 0.06 1.07
C SER A 146 15.51 0.69 1.17
N PRO A 147 15.64 2.03 1.20
CA PRO A 147 16.93 2.70 1.34
C PRO A 147 17.66 2.38 2.66
N ASP A 148 16.91 1.84 3.63
CA ASP A 148 17.36 1.60 5.00
C ASP A 148 18.13 0.27 5.18
N HIS A 149 18.35 -0.50 4.10
CA HIS A 149 19.03 -1.81 4.13
C HIS A 149 18.38 -2.83 5.09
N THR A 150 17.14 -2.61 5.56
CA THR A 150 16.51 -3.48 6.56
C THR A 150 15.74 -4.64 5.94
N LYS A 151 15.34 -4.52 4.67
CA LYS A 151 14.52 -5.52 3.99
C LYS A 151 15.08 -5.84 2.61
N PHE A 152 15.11 -7.14 2.30
CA PHE A 152 15.20 -7.58 0.91
C PHE A 152 13.77 -7.69 0.39
N VAL A 153 13.44 -6.95 -0.67
CA VAL A 153 12.12 -7.05 -1.30
C VAL A 153 12.27 -7.43 -2.76
N GLY A 154 11.62 -8.54 -3.11
CA GLY A 154 11.73 -9.19 -4.41
C GLY A 154 11.77 -10.70 -4.26
N SER A 155 11.95 -11.38 -5.39
CA SER A 155 12.15 -12.83 -5.43
C SER A 155 13.57 -13.14 -5.89
N PHE A 156 14.18 -14.17 -5.31
CA PHE A 156 15.46 -14.68 -5.78
C PHE A 156 15.27 -15.39 -7.12
N LYS A 157 16.11 -15.10 -8.11
CA LYS A 157 16.07 -15.80 -9.41
C LYS A 157 16.43 -17.27 -9.26
N THR A 158 17.40 -17.56 -8.39
CA THR A 158 17.85 -18.92 -8.13
C THR A 158 17.92 -19.21 -6.62
N LYS A 159 17.89 -20.50 -6.28
CA LYS A 159 18.19 -20.95 -4.90
C LYS A 159 19.57 -20.48 -4.45
N GLN A 160 20.55 -20.41 -5.35
CA GLN A 160 21.91 -20.02 -5.01
C GLN A 160 21.98 -18.55 -4.58
N ASP A 161 21.26 -17.65 -5.26
CA ASP A 161 21.20 -16.23 -4.88
C ASP A 161 20.71 -16.03 -3.43
N PHE A 162 19.74 -16.85 -2.99
CA PHE A 162 19.27 -16.84 -1.62
C PHE A 162 20.35 -17.33 -0.64
N MET A 163 20.96 -18.47 -0.94
CA MET A 163 22.00 -19.06 -0.09
C MET A 163 23.20 -18.11 0.08
N ASP A 164 23.64 -17.48 -1.00
CA ASP A 164 24.77 -16.54 -1.00
C ASP A 164 24.45 -15.31 -0.16
N LEU A 165 23.25 -14.73 -0.29
CA LEU A 165 22.83 -13.58 0.50
C LEU A 165 22.81 -13.92 2.01
N ILE A 166 22.24 -15.06 2.39
CA ILE A 166 22.20 -15.50 3.78
C ILE A 166 23.61 -15.73 4.33
N GLU A 167 24.50 -16.33 3.55
CA GLU A 167 25.90 -16.53 3.96
C GLU A 167 26.62 -15.20 4.21
N VAL A 168 26.43 -14.22 3.33
CA VAL A 168 27.03 -12.89 3.49
C VAL A 168 26.49 -12.17 4.72
N ILE A 169 25.18 -12.24 4.97
CA ILE A 169 24.56 -11.68 6.18
C ILE A 169 25.14 -12.36 7.43
N TYR A 170 25.19 -13.70 7.45
CA TYR A 170 25.72 -14.47 8.58
C TYR A 170 27.18 -14.12 8.87
N ARG A 171 28.05 -14.12 7.85
CA ARG A 171 29.47 -13.77 8.00
C ARG A 171 29.66 -12.32 8.44
N GLY A 172 28.81 -11.41 7.98
CA GLY A 172 28.79 -10.01 8.42
C GLY A 172 28.43 -9.88 9.90
N ALA A 173 27.36 -10.54 10.33
CA ALA A 173 26.90 -10.55 11.71
C ALA A 173 27.94 -11.14 12.67
N MET A 174 28.58 -12.25 12.29
CA MET A 174 29.71 -12.85 13.05
C MET A 174 30.91 -11.91 13.21
N ARG A 175 31.02 -10.88 12.36
CA ARG A 175 32.05 -9.83 12.41
C ARG A 175 31.53 -8.52 13.00
N GLY A 176 30.34 -8.51 13.61
CA GLY A 176 29.73 -7.32 14.19
C GLY A 176 29.28 -6.27 13.16
N LYS A 177 29.15 -6.62 11.88
CA LYS A 177 28.70 -5.69 10.85
C LYS A 177 27.19 -5.60 10.82
N LEU A 178 26.67 -4.38 10.88
CA LEU A 178 25.24 -4.09 10.72
C LEU A 178 24.81 -3.99 9.24
N ILE A 179 25.76 -3.73 8.34
CA ILE A 179 25.52 -3.60 6.90
C ILE A 179 26.50 -4.51 6.15
N VAL A 180 25.96 -5.26 5.19
CA VAL A 180 26.72 -6.14 4.29
C VAL A 180 26.42 -5.78 2.83
N ARG A 181 27.40 -5.96 1.95
CA ARG A 181 27.18 -5.80 0.51
C ARG A 181 26.50 -7.04 -0.03
N SER A 182 25.38 -6.87 -0.72
CA SER A 182 24.69 -8.00 -1.38
C SER A 182 25.64 -8.70 -2.36
N PRO A 183 25.74 -10.05 -2.33
CA PRO A 183 26.52 -10.82 -3.31
C PRO A 183 25.77 -11.02 -4.64
N ILE A 184 24.47 -10.68 -4.68
CA ILE A 184 23.61 -10.90 -5.85
C ILE A 184 24.02 -9.91 -6.95
N ASP A 185 24.21 -10.42 -8.18
CA ASP A 185 24.45 -9.57 -9.35
C ASP A 185 23.32 -8.51 -9.45
N PRO A 186 23.64 -7.21 -9.56
CA PRO A 186 22.63 -6.16 -9.70
C PRO A 186 21.67 -6.34 -10.89
N ARG A 187 22.03 -7.14 -11.91
CA ARG A 187 21.15 -7.54 -13.03
C ARG A 187 20.13 -8.62 -12.63
N ASN A 188 20.39 -9.32 -11.53
CA ASN A 188 19.55 -10.36 -10.95
C ASN A 188 18.62 -9.87 -9.85
N ILE A 189 18.92 -8.70 -9.29
CA ILE A 189 17.97 -7.94 -8.48
C ILE A 189 16.87 -7.45 -9.42
N PRO A 190 15.58 -7.72 -9.13
CA PRO A 190 14.47 -7.12 -9.87
C PRO A 190 14.67 -5.59 -9.89
N LYS A 191 14.88 -5.03 -11.08
CA LYS A 191 14.94 -3.58 -11.28
C LYS A 191 13.54 -3.13 -11.64
N TYR A 192 12.88 -2.39 -10.76
CA TYR A 192 11.68 -1.64 -11.13
C TYR A 192 12.12 -0.19 -11.35
N ASP A 193 12.01 0.30 -12.58
CA ASP A 193 12.49 1.64 -12.93
C ASP A 193 11.94 2.71 -11.97
N LEU A 194 12.86 3.40 -11.29
CA LEU A 194 12.57 4.57 -10.47
C LEU A 194 12.04 5.69 -11.36
N LEU A 195 10.78 6.11 -11.15
CA LEU A 195 10.23 7.34 -11.73
C LEU A 195 10.51 8.59 -10.87
N TYR A 196 11.52 8.54 -10.01
CA TYR A 196 11.99 9.71 -9.27
C TYR A 196 13.50 9.87 -9.47
N HIS A 197 13.87 10.52 -10.58
CA HIS A 197 15.09 11.32 -10.58
C HIS A 197 14.77 12.59 -9.81
N GLY A 198 15.54 12.82 -8.73
CA GLY A 198 15.29 13.90 -7.79
C GLY A 198 15.11 15.27 -8.43
N ILE A 199 14.17 16.02 -7.87
CA ILE A 199 14.15 17.47 -7.83
C ILE A 199 13.84 17.84 -6.37
#